data_AF-A0A5Z1DVW5-F1
#
_entry.id   AF-A0A5Z1DVW5-F1
#
_cell.length_a   1.000
_cell.length_b   1.000
_cell.length_c   1.000
_cell.angle_alpha   90.00
_cell.angle_beta   90.00
_cell.angle_gamma   90.00
#
_symmetry.space_group_name_H-M   'P 1'
#
loop_
_entity.id
_entity.type
_entity.pdbx_description
1 polymer ?
#
loop_
_entity_poly.entity_id
_entity_poly.type
_entity_poly.pdbx_seq_one_letter_code
_entity_poly.pdbx_strand_id
1 'polypeptide(L)'
;MAKIIAARYDGFGERMLAFLNAIYISKNTNLEFCYKWPYQEYSAKIFESTNCSNKVVVNPYNDIVDENNFFSKKFIKKYSIELKESFFDGSLLFSKNNKLKLQDIYKYPKECSLGYFSTQYDLSQICNDVNSSKYYEDIKNIWDNLDLVNNFKLIKEQVANMEIVKNGFTALHIRMGDAIYYDNGNNAFFAKKKNFPIHLAVEIIKEEISKNQLIVIFSDDYETSVIVKDFVEDLMSIRGKILVIRDYISKLQLNHFESSFFEIELMRYASKIYGSGRSGFSNLAFRISGGKSEFISIHDYFTDNQKYNIFMKYINQLEIHPYAKAYSYLHLYIIANNLMLDISIQKRMIENAIMLVNNTRSYMYYFIYMYLLLQEEKYFEVEAYIKEKCTTDRDYFFSYLFQIDGYDNTLLYSFLFFEFLKIQDIIKYPFICFILCKLFDVIKIHKLKCDINDKLYLERLNTIVNFLNTF
;
A
#
# COMPACT_ATOMS: atom_id res chain seq x y z
N MET A 1 33.25 -14.01 -1.57
CA MET A 1 32.04 -14.68 -2.08
C MET A 1 31.00 -13.60 -2.39
N ALA A 2 30.17 -13.75 -3.42
CA ALA A 2 29.11 -12.77 -3.68
C ALA A 2 27.99 -12.91 -2.63
N LYS A 3 27.33 -11.80 -2.30
CA LYS A 3 26.31 -11.72 -1.24
C LYS A 3 24.90 -11.56 -1.82
N ILE A 4 23.91 -11.98 -1.05
CA ILE A 4 22.51 -11.56 -1.20
C ILE A 4 22.13 -10.71 0.01
N ILE A 5 21.66 -9.49 -0.24
CA ILE A 5 21.56 -8.44 0.76
C ILE A 5 20.10 -8.05 0.97
N ALA A 6 19.61 -8.13 2.22
CA ALA A 6 18.35 -7.49 2.62
C ALA A 6 18.62 -6.08 3.13
N ALA A 7 18.11 -5.04 2.46
CA ALA A 7 18.39 -3.64 2.81
C ALA A 7 17.17 -2.69 2.68
N ARG A 8 15.95 -3.25 2.63
CA ARG A 8 14.71 -2.47 2.46
C ARG A 8 14.45 -1.57 3.69
N TYR A 9 13.95 -0.35 3.46
CA TYR A 9 13.72 0.68 4.50
C TYR A 9 12.22 0.97 4.80
N ASP A 10 11.33 0.03 4.48
CA ASP A 10 9.85 0.16 4.59
C ASP A 10 9.31 -0.27 5.99
N GLY A 11 8.00 -0.43 6.14
CA GLY A 11 7.39 -1.04 7.32
C GLY A 11 7.80 -2.51 7.52
N PHE A 12 7.61 -3.01 8.74
CA PHE A 12 8.14 -4.31 9.19
C PHE A 12 7.76 -5.49 8.29
N GLY A 13 6.50 -5.58 7.85
CA GLY A 13 6.03 -6.65 6.96
C GLY A 13 6.84 -6.77 5.67
N GLU A 14 6.99 -5.66 4.93
CA GLU A 14 7.74 -5.63 3.67
C GLU A 14 9.24 -5.89 3.87
N ARG A 15 9.82 -5.36 4.96
CA ARG A 15 11.22 -5.60 5.33
C ARG A 15 11.49 -7.07 5.60
N MET A 16 10.64 -7.71 6.39
CA MET A 16 10.82 -9.12 6.75
C MET A 16 10.58 -10.05 5.57
N LEU A 17 9.68 -9.73 4.65
CA LEU A 17 9.55 -10.48 3.40
C LEU A 17 10.88 -10.48 2.61
N ALA A 18 11.50 -9.31 2.45
CA ALA A 18 12.80 -9.21 1.78
C ALA A 18 13.93 -9.92 2.53
N PHE A 19 13.90 -9.85 3.86
CA PHE A 19 14.86 -10.49 4.74
C PHE A 19 14.79 -12.02 4.66
N LEU A 20 13.59 -12.59 4.76
CA LEU A 20 13.38 -14.04 4.67
C LEU A 20 13.74 -14.57 3.29
N ASN A 21 13.41 -13.82 2.23
CA ASN A 21 13.84 -14.14 0.88
C ASN A 21 15.36 -14.16 0.72
N ALA A 22 16.09 -13.24 1.34
CA ALA A 22 17.55 -13.22 1.26
C ALA A 22 18.16 -14.48 1.90
N ILE A 23 17.62 -14.91 3.06
CA ILE A 23 18.04 -16.17 3.69
C ILE A 23 17.68 -17.37 2.80
N TYR A 24 16.47 -17.40 2.25
CA TYR A 24 16.03 -18.46 1.33
C TYR A 24 16.97 -18.58 0.12
N ILE A 25 17.29 -17.46 -0.53
CA ILE A 25 18.21 -17.39 -1.67
C ILE A 25 19.59 -17.92 -1.27
N SER A 26 20.13 -17.50 -0.12
CA SER A 26 21.43 -17.96 0.36
C SER A 26 21.49 -19.47 0.61
N LYS A 27 20.38 -20.09 1.05
CA LYS A 27 20.30 -21.54 1.28
C LYS A 27 20.20 -22.34 -0.02
N ASN A 28 19.64 -21.74 -1.07
CA ASN A 28 19.39 -22.38 -2.36
C ASN A 28 20.42 -22.01 -3.44
N THR A 29 21.44 -21.23 -3.07
CA THR A 29 22.54 -20.77 -3.94
C THR A 29 23.86 -20.78 -3.16
N ASN A 30 24.97 -20.42 -3.79
CA ASN A 30 26.27 -20.25 -3.12
C ASN A 30 26.51 -18.79 -2.65
N LEU A 31 25.43 -18.00 -2.49
CA LEU A 31 25.53 -16.61 -2.02
C LEU A 31 25.53 -16.54 -0.50
N GLU A 32 26.35 -15.63 0.04
CA GLU A 32 26.36 -15.35 1.48
C GLU A 32 25.21 -14.40 1.84
N PHE A 33 24.42 -14.75 2.86
CA PHE A 33 23.38 -13.86 3.39
C PHE A 33 23.99 -12.73 4.21
N CYS A 34 23.59 -11.50 3.91
CA CYS A 34 23.86 -10.33 4.75
C CYS A 34 22.62 -9.42 4.80
N TYR A 35 22.57 -8.51 5.78
CA TYR A 35 21.54 -7.48 5.81
C TYR A 35 22.08 -6.14 6.29
N LYS A 36 21.45 -5.05 5.84
CA LYS A 36 21.55 -3.73 6.46
C LYS A 36 20.21 -3.46 7.14
N TRP A 37 20.25 -3.10 8.41
CA TRP A 37 19.05 -2.71 9.16
C TRP A 37 18.95 -1.19 9.20
N PRO A 38 18.21 -0.56 8.26
CA PRO A 38 18.03 0.88 8.30
C PRO A 38 17.22 1.24 9.55
N TYR A 39 17.92 1.74 10.56
CA TYR A 39 17.34 2.46 11.68
C TYR A 39 17.65 3.94 11.49
N GLN A 40 16.61 4.74 11.32
CA GLN A 40 16.74 6.19 11.33
C GLN A 40 15.92 6.73 12.49
N GLU A 41 16.59 7.07 13.58
CA GLU A 41 15.99 7.75 14.72
C GLU A 41 15.26 9.05 14.31
N TYR A 42 15.66 9.65 13.18
CA TYR A 42 15.05 10.83 12.57
C TYR A 42 13.73 10.58 11.83
N SER A 43 13.49 9.38 11.25
CA SER A 43 12.23 9.12 10.54
C SER A 43 11.04 9.13 11.49
N ALA A 44 11.21 8.70 12.75
CA ALA A 44 10.17 8.82 13.77
C ALA A 44 9.80 10.30 14.06
N LYS A 45 10.80 11.20 14.12
CA LYS A 45 10.61 12.63 14.44
C LYS A 45 10.01 13.46 13.29
N ILE A 46 10.32 13.14 12.03
CA ILE A 46 9.76 13.87 10.88
C ILE A 46 8.24 13.67 10.80
N PHE A 47 7.73 12.48 11.12
CA PHE A 47 6.28 12.21 11.02
C PHE A 47 5.48 12.68 12.23
N GLU A 48 6.09 12.85 13.41
CA GLU A 48 5.46 13.58 14.52
C GLU A 48 5.11 15.03 14.12
N SER A 49 5.86 15.62 13.19
CA SER A 49 5.63 17.00 12.70
C SER A 49 4.61 17.12 11.55
N THR A 50 4.25 16.03 10.88
CA THR A 50 3.29 16.03 9.76
C THR A 50 1.87 15.75 10.24
N ASN A 51 1.20 16.70 10.89
CA ASN A 51 -0.25 16.66 11.21
C ASN A 51 -0.81 15.28 11.61
N CYS A 52 -0.07 14.46 12.37
CA CYS A 52 -0.55 13.19 12.91
C CYS A 52 -1.43 13.44 14.15
N SER A 53 -2.33 14.43 14.10
CA SER A 53 -3.24 14.73 15.21
C SER A 53 -4.31 13.66 15.38
N ASN A 54 -4.52 12.78 14.39
CA ASN A 54 -5.42 11.65 14.50
C ASN A 54 -4.74 10.47 15.21
N LYS A 55 -4.83 10.44 16.56
CA LYS A 55 -4.43 9.33 17.45
C LYS A 55 -5.09 7.97 17.15
N VAL A 56 -5.94 7.90 16.12
CA VAL A 56 -6.77 6.75 15.75
C VAL A 56 -5.96 5.68 14.99
N VAL A 57 -4.86 6.07 14.35
CA VAL A 57 -4.11 5.23 13.40
C VAL A 57 -2.72 4.88 13.93
N VAL A 58 -2.33 3.61 13.77
CA VAL A 58 -0.99 3.11 14.07
C VAL A 58 0.02 3.60 13.04
N ASN A 59 1.11 4.20 13.52
CA ASN A 59 2.19 4.67 12.66
C ASN A 59 3.14 3.50 12.32
N PRO A 60 3.26 3.07 11.04
CA PRO A 60 4.12 1.95 10.66
C PRO A 60 5.62 2.19 10.92
N TYR A 61 6.05 3.45 11.09
CA TYR A 61 7.44 3.79 11.43
C TYR A 61 7.81 3.43 12.87
N ASN A 62 6.83 3.29 13.77
CA ASN A 62 7.07 2.83 15.14
C ASN A 62 7.54 1.37 15.20
N ASP A 63 7.40 0.61 14.10
CA ASP A 63 7.94 -0.75 13.98
C ASP A 63 9.41 -0.78 13.54
N ILE A 64 10.03 0.38 13.28
CA ILE A 64 11.45 0.49 12.93
C ILE A 64 12.25 0.65 14.23
N VAL A 65 12.51 -0.47 14.90
CA VAL A 65 13.35 -0.51 16.10
C VAL A 65 14.82 -0.76 15.78
N ASP A 66 15.70 -0.46 16.74
CA ASP A 66 17.11 -0.89 16.70
C ASP A 66 17.23 -2.42 16.54
N GLU A 67 18.19 -2.90 15.75
CA GLU A 67 18.33 -4.34 15.51
C GLU A 67 18.66 -5.14 16.78
N ASN A 68 19.32 -4.53 17.78
CA ASN A 68 19.61 -5.16 19.07
C ASN A 68 18.33 -5.44 19.88
N ASN A 69 17.22 -4.76 19.55
CA ASN A 69 15.93 -5.00 20.17
C ASN A 69 15.15 -6.11 19.46
N PHE A 70 15.66 -6.72 18.39
CA PHE A 70 14.94 -7.77 17.64
C PHE A 70 15.78 -9.03 17.41
N PHE A 71 17.04 -8.88 17.00
CA PHE A 71 17.96 -9.98 16.74
C PHE A 71 18.94 -10.20 17.90
N SER A 72 19.40 -11.43 18.07
CA SER A 72 20.46 -11.72 19.04
C SER A 72 21.79 -11.05 18.64
N LYS A 73 22.63 -10.70 19.63
CA LYS A 73 23.98 -10.16 19.37
C LYS A 73 24.83 -11.07 18.48
N LYS A 74 24.66 -12.39 18.59
CA LYS A 74 25.37 -13.39 17.76
C LYS A 74 24.94 -13.29 16.31
N PHE A 75 23.63 -13.14 16.08
CA PHE A 75 23.05 -13.01 14.75
C PHE A 75 23.52 -11.71 14.08
N ILE A 76 23.43 -10.58 14.79
CA ILE A 76 23.87 -9.26 14.32
C ILE A 76 25.34 -9.30 13.92
N LYS A 77 26.22 -9.78 14.82
CA LYS A 77 27.66 -9.89 14.54
C LYS A 77 27.99 -10.72 13.31
N LYS A 78 27.15 -11.71 12.98
CA LYS A 78 27.39 -12.62 11.86
C LYS A 78 26.93 -12.07 10.51
N TYR A 79 25.80 -11.36 10.47
CA TYR A 79 25.12 -11.05 9.20
C TYR A 79 24.85 -9.56 8.95
N SER A 80 24.88 -8.71 9.99
CA SER A 80 24.71 -7.27 9.83
C SER A 80 25.93 -6.67 9.14
N ILE A 81 25.69 -5.81 8.15
CA ILE A 81 26.74 -5.11 7.40
C ILE A 81 26.46 -3.62 7.30
N GLU A 82 27.54 -2.84 7.24
CA GLU A 82 27.45 -1.44 6.82
C GLU A 82 27.40 -1.34 5.30
N LEU A 83 26.47 -0.53 4.80
CA LEU A 83 26.38 -0.16 3.39
C LEU A 83 26.14 1.34 3.29
N LYS A 84 26.87 2.02 2.41
CA LYS A 84 26.61 3.43 2.11
C LYS A 84 25.34 3.61 1.28
N GLU A 85 25.03 2.62 0.44
CA GLU A 85 23.89 2.66 -0.48
C GLU A 85 22.58 2.31 0.25
N SER A 86 21.49 2.93 -0.19
CA SER A 86 20.11 2.59 0.15
C SER A 86 19.36 2.30 -1.15
N PHE A 87 18.48 1.30 -1.13
CA PHE A 87 17.79 0.85 -2.33
C PHE A 87 16.29 0.91 -2.16
N PHE A 88 15.64 1.46 -3.17
CA PHE A 88 14.20 1.46 -3.34
C PHE A 88 13.77 0.21 -4.12
N ASP A 89 12.51 -0.19 -3.91
CA ASP A 89 11.85 -1.38 -4.45
C ASP A 89 11.99 -1.58 -5.97
N GLY A 90 11.85 -2.83 -6.41
CA GLY A 90 11.15 -3.18 -7.65
C GLY A 90 11.83 -2.86 -8.98
N SER A 91 12.97 -2.18 -8.93
CA SER A 91 13.74 -1.76 -10.11
C SER A 91 15.04 -2.56 -10.30
N LEU A 92 15.34 -3.45 -9.36
CA LEU A 92 16.56 -4.28 -9.34
C LEU A 92 16.30 -5.67 -9.94
N LEU A 93 17.24 -6.61 -9.79
CA LEU A 93 17.18 -7.92 -10.43
C LEU A 93 15.85 -8.63 -10.16
N PHE A 94 15.36 -8.61 -8.92
CA PHE A 94 14.12 -9.25 -8.52
C PHE A 94 12.90 -8.32 -8.61
N SER A 95 12.69 -7.69 -9.77
CA SER A 95 11.47 -6.94 -10.05
C SER A 95 10.25 -7.86 -10.18
N LYS A 96 9.05 -7.31 -9.94
CA LYS A 96 7.78 -8.05 -9.96
C LYS A 96 7.47 -8.71 -11.30
N ASN A 97 7.95 -8.14 -12.40
CA ASN A 97 7.63 -8.60 -13.76
C ASN A 97 8.70 -9.50 -14.36
N ASN A 98 9.78 -9.78 -13.63
CA ASN A 98 10.85 -10.64 -14.13
C ASN A 98 10.46 -12.11 -14.04
N LYS A 99 10.96 -12.89 -15.00
CA LYS A 99 10.88 -14.36 -15.02
C LYS A 99 12.30 -14.91 -14.93
N LEU A 100 12.80 -15.01 -13.71
CA LEU A 100 14.19 -15.40 -13.44
C LEU A 100 14.30 -16.92 -13.29
N LYS A 101 15.54 -17.39 -13.30
CA LYS A 101 15.92 -18.68 -12.70
C LYS A 101 16.86 -18.39 -11.54
N LEU A 102 16.46 -18.76 -10.34
CA LEU A 102 17.23 -18.54 -9.12
C LEU A 102 18.57 -19.27 -9.17
N GLN A 103 18.62 -20.48 -9.76
CA GLN A 103 19.86 -21.23 -9.94
C GLN A 103 20.86 -20.54 -10.88
N ASP A 104 20.38 -19.65 -11.76
CA ASP A 104 21.19 -18.89 -12.70
C ASP A 104 21.64 -17.53 -12.14
N ILE A 105 21.50 -17.28 -10.83
CA ILE A 105 21.71 -15.94 -10.24
C ILE A 105 23.04 -15.28 -10.65
N TYR A 106 24.11 -16.05 -10.79
CA TYR A 106 25.44 -15.56 -11.18
C TYR A 106 25.57 -15.09 -12.62
N LYS A 107 24.60 -15.40 -13.49
CA LYS A 107 24.56 -14.95 -14.88
C LYS A 107 24.00 -13.53 -15.02
N TYR A 108 23.31 -13.04 -13.99
CA TYR A 108 22.73 -11.69 -14.01
C TYR A 108 23.74 -10.66 -13.51
N PRO A 109 23.64 -9.41 -13.97
CA PRO A 109 24.51 -8.34 -13.49
C PRO A 109 24.26 -8.10 -12.00
N LYS A 110 25.34 -7.98 -11.24
CA LYS A 110 25.29 -7.57 -9.83
C LYS A 110 24.86 -6.11 -9.73
N GLU A 111 24.01 -5.81 -8.77
CA GLU A 111 23.57 -4.44 -8.51
C GLU A 111 24.62 -3.62 -7.75
N CYS A 112 25.54 -4.26 -7.01
CA CYS A 112 26.67 -3.58 -6.37
C CYS A 112 27.92 -4.47 -6.29
N SER A 113 29.02 -3.89 -5.81
CA SER A 113 30.30 -4.59 -5.66
C SER A 113 30.23 -5.81 -4.73
N LEU A 114 29.31 -5.82 -3.77
CA LEU A 114 29.12 -6.93 -2.83
C LEU A 114 28.26 -8.07 -3.40
N GLY A 115 27.34 -7.79 -4.33
CA GLY A 115 26.44 -8.79 -4.89
C GLY A 115 25.07 -8.24 -5.24
N TYR A 116 24.03 -8.96 -4.81
CA TYR A 116 22.64 -8.76 -5.21
C TYR A 116 21.78 -8.25 -4.05
N PHE A 117 20.67 -7.57 -4.37
CA PHE A 117 19.66 -7.20 -3.39
C PHE A 117 18.47 -8.14 -3.42
N SER A 118 17.95 -8.47 -2.24
CA SER A 118 16.73 -9.25 -2.10
C SER A 118 15.48 -8.39 -2.32
N THR A 119 14.34 -9.05 -2.48
CA THR A 119 13.02 -8.44 -2.72
C THR A 119 11.99 -8.98 -1.75
N GLN A 120 10.93 -8.21 -1.50
CA GLN A 120 9.73 -8.62 -0.77
C GLN A 120 8.74 -9.43 -1.63
N TYR A 121 8.89 -9.44 -2.96
CA TYR A 121 8.01 -10.20 -3.84
C TYR A 121 8.11 -11.71 -3.60
N ASP A 122 7.06 -12.43 -3.99
CA ASP A 122 7.01 -13.87 -3.84
C ASP A 122 7.94 -14.54 -4.85
N LEU A 123 9.01 -15.18 -4.37
CA LEU A 123 10.00 -15.81 -5.25
C LEU A 123 9.40 -16.92 -6.10
N SER A 124 8.35 -17.62 -5.63
CA SER A 124 7.65 -18.64 -6.42
C SER A 124 6.85 -18.07 -7.58
N GLN A 125 6.57 -16.76 -7.56
CA GLN A 125 5.85 -16.06 -8.64
C GLN A 125 6.78 -15.40 -9.65
N ILE A 126 8.02 -15.06 -9.26
CA ILE A 126 8.99 -14.34 -10.11
C ILE A 126 10.18 -15.21 -10.57
N CYS A 127 10.40 -16.38 -9.96
CA CYS A 127 11.43 -17.35 -10.35
C CYS A 127 10.78 -18.64 -10.86
N ASN A 128 11.06 -19.00 -12.12
CA ASN A 128 10.44 -20.14 -12.80
C ASN A 128 10.88 -21.51 -12.23
N ASP A 129 11.98 -21.54 -11.48
CA ASP A 129 12.59 -22.73 -10.88
C ASP A 129 12.34 -22.83 -9.36
N VAL A 130 11.48 -21.97 -8.81
CA VAL A 130 11.08 -21.99 -7.40
C VAL A 130 9.69 -22.63 -7.25
N ASN A 131 9.63 -23.80 -6.61
CA ASN A 131 8.37 -24.46 -6.28
C ASN A 131 7.67 -23.74 -5.11
N SER A 132 6.39 -23.38 -5.30
CA SER A 132 5.63 -22.59 -4.32
C SER A 132 5.47 -23.27 -2.96
N SER A 133 5.02 -24.52 -2.91
CA SER A 133 4.81 -25.25 -1.65
C SER A 133 6.12 -25.37 -0.85
N LYS A 134 7.21 -25.80 -1.49
CA LYS A 134 8.51 -25.91 -0.84
C LYS A 134 9.05 -24.54 -0.40
N TYR A 135 8.87 -23.50 -1.23
CA TYR A 135 9.27 -22.14 -0.89
C TYR A 135 8.60 -21.65 0.40
N TYR A 136 7.28 -21.81 0.53
CA TYR A 136 6.59 -21.36 1.73
C TYR A 136 6.98 -22.18 2.97
N GLU A 137 7.14 -23.49 2.84
CA GLU A 137 7.65 -24.34 3.94
C GLU A 137 9.05 -23.89 4.40
N ASP A 138 9.95 -23.61 3.46
CA ASP A 138 11.30 -23.11 3.76
C ASP A 138 11.25 -21.73 4.42
N ILE A 139 10.38 -20.83 3.97
CA ILE A 139 10.19 -19.50 4.59
C ILE A 139 9.67 -19.62 6.01
N LYS A 140 8.68 -20.49 6.26
CA LYS A 140 8.21 -20.80 7.63
C LYS A 140 9.35 -21.33 8.49
N ASN A 141 10.12 -22.29 7.99
CA ASN A 141 11.26 -22.86 8.72
C ASN A 141 12.33 -21.81 9.01
N ILE A 142 12.60 -20.89 8.09
CA ILE A 142 13.50 -19.76 8.34
C ILE A 142 12.95 -18.89 9.47
N TRP A 143 11.68 -18.46 9.37
CA TRP A 143 11.04 -17.60 10.38
C TRP A 143 11.06 -18.22 11.78
N ASP A 144 10.66 -19.49 11.90
CA ASP A 144 10.59 -20.21 13.18
C ASP A 144 11.97 -20.35 13.84
N ASN A 145 13.05 -20.41 13.04
CA ASN A 145 14.42 -20.56 13.53
C ASN A 145 15.25 -19.26 13.49
N LEU A 146 14.63 -18.10 13.27
CA LEU A 146 15.34 -16.82 13.37
C LEU A 146 15.87 -16.64 14.79
N ASP A 147 17.12 -16.19 14.90
CA ASP A 147 17.77 -15.98 16.19
C ASP A 147 17.39 -14.61 16.78
N LEU A 148 16.19 -14.59 17.36
CA LEU A 148 15.57 -13.43 17.99
C LEU A 148 15.98 -13.28 19.47
N VAL A 149 15.81 -12.07 20.01
CA VAL A 149 15.84 -11.86 21.47
C VAL A 149 14.62 -12.53 22.15
N ASN A 150 14.71 -12.74 23.47
CA ASN A 150 13.81 -13.65 24.20
C ASN A 150 12.34 -13.24 24.21
N ASN A 151 12.02 -11.94 24.27
CA ASN A 151 10.64 -11.45 24.27
C ASN A 151 9.86 -11.91 23.02
N PHE A 152 10.44 -11.86 21.81
CA PHE A 152 9.74 -12.34 20.62
C PHE A 152 9.59 -13.86 20.57
N LYS A 153 10.54 -14.61 21.16
CA LYS A 153 10.39 -16.07 21.32
C LYS A 153 9.21 -16.40 22.23
N LEU A 154 9.09 -15.69 23.35
CA LEU A 154 7.96 -15.81 24.27
C LEU A 154 6.63 -15.42 23.62
N ILE A 155 6.60 -14.38 22.77
CA ILE A 155 5.39 -14.00 22.01
C ILE A 155 4.96 -15.15 21.09
N LYS A 156 5.89 -15.78 20.36
CA LYS A 156 5.57 -16.95 19.51
C LYS A 156 4.96 -18.09 20.31
N GLU A 157 5.57 -18.42 21.46
CA GLU A 157 5.08 -19.47 22.36
C GLU A 157 3.70 -19.13 22.93
N GLN A 158 3.49 -17.88 23.34
CA GLN A 158 2.21 -17.41 23.86
C GLN A 158 1.11 -17.54 22.80
N VAL A 159 1.35 -17.02 21.59
CA VAL A 159 0.39 -17.07 20.48
C VAL A 159 0.02 -18.51 20.14
N ALA A 160 1.00 -19.40 19.99
CA ALA A 160 0.78 -20.80 19.65
C ALA A 160 -0.13 -21.53 20.65
N ASN A 161 -0.18 -21.07 21.90
CA ASN A 161 -0.98 -21.67 22.97
C ASN A 161 -2.37 -21.05 23.15
N MET A 162 -2.70 -19.97 22.44
CA MET A 162 -3.99 -19.29 22.56
C MET A 162 -5.15 -20.18 22.15
N GLU A 163 -6.27 -20.06 22.88
CA GLU A 163 -7.49 -20.81 22.59
C GLU A 163 -8.02 -20.53 21.17
N ILE A 164 -7.92 -19.28 20.71
CA ILE A 164 -8.35 -18.90 19.36
C ILE A 164 -7.58 -19.63 18.26
N VAL A 165 -6.30 -19.92 18.50
CA VAL A 165 -5.46 -20.69 17.56
C VAL A 165 -5.91 -22.15 17.54
N LYS A 166 -6.21 -22.72 18.71
CA LYS A 166 -6.68 -24.12 18.84
C LYS A 166 -8.05 -24.33 18.21
N ASN A 167 -8.95 -23.35 18.33
CA ASN A 167 -10.31 -23.42 17.81
C ASN A 167 -10.40 -23.07 16.31
N GLY A 168 -9.36 -22.41 15.77
CA GLY A 168 -9.34 -21.92 14.39
C GLY A 168 -10.16 -20.64 14.21
N PHE A 169 -9.73 -19.82 13.24
CA PHE A 169 -10.39 -18.55 12.93
C PHE A 169 -10.07 -18.09 11.51
N THR A 170 -10.91 -17.19 11.01
CA THR A 170 -10.66 -16.42 9.78
C THR A 170 -10.09 -15.05 10.15
N ALA A 171 -8.97 -14.67 9.54
CA ALA A 171 -8.38 -13.35 9.69
C ALA A 171 -8.95 -12.37 8.65
N LEU A 172 -9.28 -11.17 9.11
CA LEU A 172 -9.63 -10.03 8.27
C LEU A 172 -8.64 -8.90 8.55
N HIS A 173 -7.69 -8.69 7.63
CA HIS A 173 -6.68 -7.64 7.75
C HIS A 173 -7.12 -6.37 7.01
N ILE A 174 -7.62 -5.40 7.76
CA ILE A 174 -8.08 -4.09 7.29
C ILE A 174 -6.91 -3.12 7.32
N ARG A 175 -6.36 -2.82 6.13
CA ARG A 175 -5.32 -1.80 5.96
C ARG A 175 -5.95 -0.48 5.56
N MET A 176 -5.85 0.56 6.36
CA MET A 176 -6.38 1.89 6.02
C MET A 176 -5.35 2.98 6.29
N GLY A 177 -4.85 3.00 7.52
CA GLY A 177 -4.00 3.98 8.19
C GLY A 177 -3.45 5.17 7.40
N ASP A 178 -2.12 5.32 7.45
CA ASP A 178 -1.38 6.47 6.93
C ASP A 178 -1.81 6.93 5.53
N ALA A 179 -2.06 6.02 4.59
CA ALA A 179 -2.41 6.39 3.23
C ALA A 179 -3.78 7.08 3.08
N ILE A 180 -4.70 6.91 4.04
CA ILE A 180 -6.03 7.56 4.04
C ILE A 180 -6.01 8.80 4.92
N TYR A 181 -5.33 8.74 6.07
CA TYR A 181 -5.44 9.77 7.09
C TYR A 181 -4.29 10.78 7.09
N TYR A 182 -3.11 10.39 6.59
CA TYR A 182 -1.97 11.30 6.57
C TYR A 182 -2.01 12.15 5.32
N ASP A 183 -1.42 13.34 5.41
CA ASP A 183 -1.27 14.26 4.30
C ASP A 183 -2.60 14.57 3.59
N ASN A 184 -3.65 14.76 4.41
CA ASN A 184 -5.02 14.99 3.98
C ASN A 184 -5.52 13.91 2.98
N GLY A 185 -5.04 12.68 3.14
CA GLY A 185 -5.42 11.56 2.29
C GLY A 185 -4.89 11.62 0.86
N ASN A 186 -4.05 12.58 0.47
CA ASN A 186 -3.57 12.70 -0.92
C ASN A 186 -2.93 11.41 -1.50
N ASN A 187 -2.39 10.55 -0.63
CA ASN A 187 -1.82 9.26 -1.02
C ASN A 187 -2.87 8.16 -1.32
N ALA A 188 -4.16 8.40 -1.08
CA ALA A 188 -5.16 7.35 -1.16
C ALA A 188 -5.38 6.84 -2.60
N PHE A 189 -5.21 7.70 -3.62
CA PHE A 189 -5.28 7.27 -5.03
C PHE A 189 -4.11 6.38 -5.44
N PHE A 190 -2.91 6.69 -4.96
CA PHE A 190 -1.73 5.83 -5.13
C PHE A 190 -1.94 4.48 -4.42
N ALA A 191 -2.41 4.53 -3.17
CA ALA A 191 -2.66 3.35 -2.34
C ALA A 191 -4.00 2.63 -2.63
N LYS A 192 -4.72 2.96 -3.70
CA LYS A 192 -6.09 2.47 -3.97
C LYS A 192 -6.25 0.94 -3.99
N LYS A 193 -5.18 0.21 -4.36
CA LYS A 193 -5.16 -1.27 -4.36
C LYS A 193 -4.41 -1.87 -3.15
N LYS A 194 -3.93 -1.03 -2.23
CA LYS A 194 -3.21 -1.43 -1.01
C LYS A 194 -4.10 -1.34 0.23
N ASN A 195 -5.04 -0.39 0.25
CA ASN A 195 -5.95 -0.22 1.38
C ASN A 195 -7.27 -0.98 1.17
N PHE A 196 -7.89 -1.33 2.29
CA PHE A 196 -9.08 -2.14 2.39
C PHE A 196 -10.33 -1.24 2.37
N PRO A 197 -11.24 -1.39 1.39
CA PRO A 197 -12.49 -0.64 1.40
C PRO A 197 -13.47 -1.24 2.42
N ILE A 198 -13.77 -0.45 3.45
CA ILE A 198 -14.42 -0.94 4.67
C ILE A 198 -15.82 -1.55 4.44
N HIS A 199 -16.55 -1.09 3.43
CA HIS A 199 -17.87 -1.62 3.08
C HIS A 199 -17.81 -3.08 2.60
N LEU A 200 -16.70 -3.51 1.98
CA LEU A 200 -16.50 -4.90 1.60
C LEU A 200 -16.23 -5.78 2.83
N ALA A 201 -15.66 -5.22 3.91
CA ALA A 201 -15.42 -5.93 5.15
C ALA A 201 -16.75 -6.40 5.76
N VAL A 202 -17.76 -5.53 5.77
CA VAL A 202 -19.11 -5.87 6.24
C VAL A 202 -19.66 -7.11 5.53
N GLU A 203 -19.60 -7.16 4.20
CA GLU A 203 -20.16 -8.30 3.46
C GLU A 203 -19.35 -9.59 3.67
N ILE A 204 -18.01 -9.50 3.68
CA ILE A 204 -17.14 -10.65 3.99
C ILE A 204 -17.44 -11.21 5.39
N ILE A 205 -17.57 -10.34 6.39
CA ILE A 205 -17.86 -10.75 7.77
C ILE A 205 -19.20 -11.50 7.82
N LYS A 206 -20.23 -10.96 7.16
CA LYS A 206 -21.55 -11.61 7.10
C LYS A 206 -21.49 -13.00 6.46
N GLU A 207 -20.76 -13.14 5.35
CA GLU A 207 -20.61 -14.42 4.65
C GLU A 207 -19.91 -15.47 5.52
N GLU A 208 -18.84 -15.10 6.22
CA GLU A 208 -18.09 -16.04 7.06
C GLU A 208 -18.82 -16.38 8.37
N ILE A 209 -19.53 -15.44 8.98
CA ILE A 209 -20.41 -15.73 10.14
C ILE A 209 -21.52 -16.71 9.74
N SER A 210 -22.10 -16.55 8.54
CA SER A 210 -23.11 -17.47 8.03
C SER A 210 -22.57 -18.90 7.82
N LYS A 211 -21.25 -19.05 7.68
CA LYS A 211 -20.52 -20.33 7.66
C LYS A 211 -20.06 -20.78 9.06
N ASN A 212 -20.59 -20.15 10.11
CA ASN A 212 -20.26 -20.36 11.53
C ASN A 212 -18.77 -20.16 11.85
N GLN A 213 -18.08 -19.28 11.13
CA GLN A 213 -16.68 -18.98 11.39
C GLN A 213 -16.52 -17.91 12.47
N LEU A 214 -15.46 -18.04 13.27
CA LEU A 214 -14.95 -16.95 14.11
C LEU A 214 -14.08 -16.02 13.25
N ILE A 215 -14.28 -14.72 13.40
CA ILE A 215 -13.53 -13.71 12.66
C ILE A 215 -12.65 -12.91 13.62
N VAL A 216 -11.40 -12.69 13.23
CA VAL A 216 -10.47 -11.81 13.94
C VAL A 216 -10.06 -10.68 13.01
N ILE A 217 -10.36 -9.46 13.42
CA ILE A 217 -10.01 -8.23 12.72
C ILE A 217 -8.63 -7.77 13.20
N PHE A 218 -7.73 -7.61 12.23
CA PHE A 218 -6.41 -7.01 12.38
C PHE A 218 -6.41 -5.69 11.61
N SER A 219 -6.06 -4.58 12.24
CA SER A 219 -6.19 -3.26 11.61
C SER A 219 -5.24 -2.24 12.21
N ASP A 220 -4.74 -1.36 11.35
CA ASP A 220 -4.02 -0.16 11.75
C ASP A 220 -4.97 0.97 12.19
N ASP A 221 -6.27 0.83 11.94
CA ASP A 221 -7.36 1.72 12.38
C ASP A 221 -8.31 0.96 13.34
N TYR A 222 -8.18 1.25 14.62
CA TYR A 222 -8.96 0.57 15.67
C TYR A 222 -10.41 1.01 15.71
N GLU A 223 -10.66 2.32 15.61
CA GLU A 223 -12.01 2.89 15.73
C GLU A 223 -12.92 2.37 14.63
N THR A 224 -12.44 2.38 13.38
CA THR A 224 -13.20 1.83 12.24
C THR A 224 -13.45 0.33 12.40
N SER A 225 -12.53 -0.41 13.02
CA SER A 225 -12.70 -1.85 13.27
C SER A 225 -13.82 -2.13 14.28
N VAL A 226 -13.90 -1.33 15.34
CA VAL A 226 -14.99 -1.42 16.33
C VAL A 226 -16.33 -1.06 15.69
N ILE A 227 -16.38 0.03 14.91
CA ILE A 227 -17.60 0.43 14.18
C ILE A 227 -18.11 -0.70 13.28
N VAL A 228 -17.22 -1.33 12.50
CA VAL A 228 -17.61 -2.44 11.62
C VAL A 228 -18.09 -3.65 12.41
N LYS A 229 -17.39 -4.00 13.49
CA LYS A 229 -17.80 -5.08 14.38
C LYS A 229 -19.23 -4.83 14.87
N ASP A 230 -19.45 -3.69 15.53
CA ASP A 230 -20.72 -3.37 16.18
C ASP A 230 -21.85 -3.30 15.14
N PHE A 231 -21.60 -2.67 13.99
CA PHE A 231 -22.54 -2.61 12.89
C PHE A 231 -22.99 -4.01 12.41
N VAL A 232 -22.05 -4.94 12.21
CA VAL A 232 -22.40 -6.30 11.75
C VAL A 232 -23.06 -7.11 12.86
N GLU A 233 -22.59 -6.99 14.10
CA GLU A 233 -23.19 -7.66 15.26
C GLU A 233 -24.67 -7.25 15.43
N ASP A 234 -24.99 -5.96 15.26
CA ASP A 234 -26.35 -5.46 15.30
C ASP A 234 -27.17 -5.89 14.08
N LEU A 235 -26.62 -5.73 12.87
CA LEU A 235 -27.27 -6.10 11.62
C LEU A 235 -27.68 -7.58 11.57
N MET A 236 -26.89 -8.46 12.18
CA MET A 236 -27.14 -9.91 12.21
C MET A 236 -27.75 -10.39 13.53
N SER A 237 -27.91 -9.52 14.54
CA SER A 237 -28.34 -9.89 15.89
C SER A 237 -27.49 -11.03 16.50
N ILE A 238 -26.16 -10.90 16.39
CA ILE A 238 -25.16 -11.85 16.90
C ILE A 238 -24.17 -11.17 17.84
N ARG A 239 -23.47 -11.94 18.68
CA ARG A 239 -22.39 -11.46 19.55
C ARG A 239 -21.26 -12.47 19.66
N GLY A 240 -20.04 -11.99 19.83
CA GLY A 240 -18.86 -12.81 20.18
C GLY A 240 -18.29 -13.64 19.03
N LYS A 241 -18.76 -13.44 17.79
CA LYS A 241 -18.23 -14.07 16.57
C LYS A 241 -17.21 -13.20 15.84
N ILE A 242 -17.06 -11.94 16.26
CA ILE A 242 -16.12 -10.98 15.70
C ILE A 242 -15.26 -10.44 16.82
N LEU A 243 -13.94 -10.60 16.69
CA LEU A 243 -12.96 -10.12 17.65
C LEU A 243 -12.08 -9.06 16.99
N VAL A 244 -11.86 -7.95 17.67
CA VAL A 244 -10.84 -6.95 17.28
C VAL A 244 -9.59 -7.25 18.07
N ILE A 245 -8.48 -7.58 17.40
CA ILE A 245 -7.30 -8.12 18.09
C ILE A 245 -6.70 -7.14 19.11
N ARG A 246 -6.84 -5.83 18.85
CA ARG A 246 -6.33 -4.79 19.74
C ARG A 246 -6.99 -4.79 21.13
N ASP A 247 -8.23 -5.28 21.24
CA ASP A 247 -8.90 -5.48 22.54
C ASP A 247 -8.16 -6.50 23.41
N TYR A 248 -7.50 -7.47 22.79
CA TYR A 248 -6.68 -8.47 23.47
C TYR A 248 -5.28 -7.92 23.79
N ILE A 249 -4.62 -7.31 22.80
CA ILE A 249 -3.25 -6.79 22.93
C ILE A 249 -3.14 -5.73 24.02
N SER A 250 -4.15 -4.86 24.17
CA SER A 250 -4.18 -3.82 25.21
C SER A 250 -4.01 -4.37 26.63
N LYS A 251 -4.27 -5.66 26.85
CA LYS A 251 -4.14 -6.35 28.15
C LYS A 251 -2.75 -6.96 28.38
N LEU A 252 -1.91 -7.04 27.34
CA LEU A 252 -0.63 -7.77 27.35
C LEU A 252 0.58 -6.89 27.70
N GLN A 253 0.40 -5.57 27.89
CA GLN A 253 1.48 -4.60 28.15
C GLN A 253 2.64 -4.66 27.12
N LEU A 254 2.33 -5.05 25.89
CA LEU A 254 3.30 -5.08 24.79
C LEU A 254 3.60 -3.65 24.33
N ASN A 255 4.85 -3.39 23.94
CA ASN A 255 5.15 -2.17 23.19
C ASN A 255 4.58 -2.24 21.76
N HIS A 256 4.69 -1.16 21.01
CA HIS A 256 4.14 -1.08 19.65
C HIS A 256 4.69 -2.17 18.72
N PHE A 257 6.00 -2.35 18.68
CA PHE A 257 6.64 -3.31 17.80
C PHE A 257 6.33 -4.76 18.21
N GLU A 258 6.29 -5.04 19.51
CA GLU A 258 5.83 -6.33 20.05
C GLU A 258 4.37 -6.61 19.69
N SER A 259 3.52 -5.59 19.70
CA SER A 259 2.10 -5.69 19.30
C SER A 259 1.99 -6.04 17.82
N SER A 260 2.70 -5.34 16.93
CA SER A 260 2.74 -5.64 15.50
C SER A 260 3.26 -7.06 15.22
N PHE A 261 4.31 -7.48 15.94
CA PHE A 261 4.83 -8.84 15.84
C PHE A 261 3.81 -9.88 16.31
N PHE A 262 3.14 -9.63 17.44
CA PHE A 262 2.09 -10.50 17.98
C PHE A 262 0.94 -10.67 16.98
N GLU A 263 0.49 -9.59 16.34
CA GLU A 263 -0.57 -9.63 15.33
C GLU A 263 -0.18 -10.49 14.12
N ILE A 264 1.03 -10.32 13.58
CA ILE A 264 1.54 -11.14 12.46
C ILE A 264 1.63 -12.61 12.86
N GLU A 265 2.19 -12.87 14.05
CA GLU A 265 2.37 -14.23 14.54
C GLU A 265 1.02 -14.91 14.80
N LEU A 266 0.01 -14.19 15.29
CA LEU A 266 -1.35 -14.73 15.43
C LEU A 266 -1.99 -14.98 14.07
N MET A 267 -1.97 -13.99 13.18
CA MET A 267 -2.61 -14.06 11.86
C MET A 267 -2.10 -15.25 11.03
N ARG A 268 -0.85 -15.68 11.21
CA ARG A 268 -0.29 -16.84 10.49
C ARG A 268 -1.01 -18.17 10.80
N TYR A 269 -1.73 -18.25 11.91
CA TYR A 269 -2.49 -19.45 12.30
C TYR A 269 -3.92 -19.46 11.74
N ALA A 270 -4.34 -18.39 11.05
CA ALA A 270 -5.67 -18.32 10.47
C ALA A 270 -5.85 -19.41 9.40
N SER A 271 -7.03 -20.02 9.33
CA SER A 271 -7.36 -20.95 8.24
C SER A 271 -7.53 -20.21 6.91
N LYS A 272 -7.97 -18.96 6.98
CA LYS A 272 -8.21 -18.07 5.86
C LYS A 272 -7.81 -16.65 6.23
N ILE A 273 -7.21 -15.92 5.29
CA ILE A 273 -6.79 -14.52 5.45
C ILE A 273 -7.42 -13.71 4.32
N TYR A 274 -8.33 -12.81 4.67
CA TYR A 274 -8.78 -11.74 3.80
C TYR A 274 -7.89 -10.52 4.00
N GLY A 275 -7.27 -10.02 2.93
CA GLY A 275 -6.45 -8.81 2.96
C GLY A 275 -6.44 -8.10 1.61
N SER A 276 -5.72 -6.98 1.50
CA SER A 276 -5.61 -6.25 0.22
C SER A 276 -4.75 -6.95 -0.84
N GLY A 277 -4.04 -8.02 -0.47
CA GLY A 277 -3.05 -8.69 -1.33
C GLY A 277 -1.78 -7.89 -1.61
N ARG A 278 -1.73 -6.60 -1.24
CA ARG A 278 -0.57 -5.72 -1.43
C ARG A 278 0.02 -5.21 -0.12
N SER A 279 -0.48 -5.65 1.03
CA SER A 279 0.12 -5.37 2.33
C SER A 279 1.18 -6.40 2.66
N GLY A 280 2.43 -5.96 2.85
CA GLY A 280 3.50 -6.79 3.39
C GLY A 280 3.17 -7.42 4.73
N PHE A 281 2.29 -6.82 5.53
CA PHE A 281 1.86 -7.36 6.83
C PHE A 281 1.10 -8.68 6.68
N SER A 282 0.02 -8.68 5.89
CA SER A 282 -0.78 -9.89 5.65
C SER A 282 -0.05 -10.90 4.76
N ASN A 283 0.74 -10.42 3.79
CA ASN A 283 1.57 -11.28 2.95
C ASN A 283 2.65 -12.00 3.77
N LEU A 284 3.26 -11.32 4.75
CA LEU A 284 4.21 -11.95 5.68
C LEU A 284 3.53 -13.05 6.47
N ALA A 285 2.40 -12.77 7.13
CA ALA A 285 1.64 -13.76 7.89
C ALA A 285 1.29 -15.00 7.06
N PHE A 286 0.83 -14.81 5.81
CA PHE A 286 0.57 -15.91 4.89
C PHE A 286 1.83 -16.73 4.59
N ARG A 287 2.95 -16.09 4.23
CA ARG A 287 4.17 -16.84 3.86
C ARG A 287 4.78 -17.58 5.05
N ILE A 288 4.79 -16.99 6.23
CA ILE A 288 5.31 -17.64 7.44
C ILE A 288 4.36 -18.72 8.00
N SER A 289 3.10 -18.78 7.56
CA SER A 289 2.22 -19.93 7.81
C SER A 289 2.66 -21.20 7.08
N GLY A 290 3.60 -21.08 6.13
CA GLY A 290 3.93 -22.14 5.18
C GLY A 290 2.97 -22.18 3.99
N GLY A 291 2.26 -21.09 3.72
CA GLY A 291 1.28 -21.02 2.63
C GLY A 291 0.06 -21.91 2.86
N LYS A 292 -0.26 -22.20 4.14
CA LYS A 292 -1.35 -23.14 4.52
C LYS A 292 -2.71 -22.47 4.59
N SER A 293 -2.74 -21.16 4.86
CA SER A 293 -3.99 -20.40 4.89
C SER A 293 -4.52 -20.18 3.48
N GLU A 294 -5.84 -20.19 3.31
CA GLU A 294 -6.45 -19.65 2.10
C GLU A 294 -6.29 -18.12 2.10
N PHE A 295 -5.52 -17.56 1.16
CA PHE A 295 -5.27 -16.12 1.09
C PHE A 295 -6.12 -15.48 -0.01
N ILE A 296 -7.00 -14.55 0.38
CA ILE A 296 -7.97 -13.91 -0.52
C ILE A 296 -7.69 -12.41 -0.57
N SER A 297 -7.40 -11.93 -1.79
CA SER A 297 -7.37 -10.50 -2.10
C SER A 297 -8.79 -9.97 -2.19
N ILE A 298 -9.14 -9.04 -1.32
CA ILE A 298 -10.47 -8.42 -1.28
C ILE A 298 -10.79 -7.57 -2.51
N HIS A 299 -9.78 -7.10 -3.22
CA HIS A 299 -9.97 -6.40 -4.50
C HIS A 299 -10.38 -7.36 -5.63
N ASP A 300 -10.14 -8.66 -5.47
CA ASP A 300 -10.40 -9.69 -6.49
C ASP A 300 -11.53 -10.64 -6.07
N TYR A 301 -11.97 -10.60 -4.80
CA TYR A 301 -13.01 -11.49 -4.26
C TYR A 301 -14.41 -11.21 -4.85
N PHE A 302 -14.77 -9.94 -4.98
CA PHE A 302 -16.05 -9.51 -5.56
C PHE A 302 -15.86 -8.98 -6.97
N THR A 303 -16.82 -9.24 -7.86
CA THR A 303 -16.93 -8.56 -9.16
C THR A 303 -17.24 -7.07 -8.97
N ASP A 304 -16.94 -6.25 -9.98
CA ASP A 304 -17.21 -4.80 -9.88
C ASP A 304 -18.70 -4.48 -9.69
N ASN A 305 -19.61 -5.28 -10.29
CA ASN A 305 -21.05 -5.17 -10.02
C ASN A 305 -21.41 -5.50 -8.56
N GLN A 306 -20.84 -6.56 -7.99
CA GLN A 306 -21.05 -6.89 -6.58
C GLN A 306 -20.50 -5.81 -5.66
N LYS A 307 -19.28 -5.31 -5.92
CA LYS A 307 -18.69 -4.21 -5.15
C LYS A 307 -19.58 -2.97 -5.20
N TYR A 308 -20.04 -2.57 -6.38
CA TYR A 308 -20.95 -1.42 -6.53
C TYR A 308 -22.19 -1.56 -5.65
N ASN A 309 -22.86 -2.72 -5.72
CA ASN A 309 -24.06 -3.00 -4.93
C ASN A 309 -23.79 -3.01 -3.42
N ILE A 310 -22.68 -3.58 -2.98
CA ILE A 310 -22.27 -3.62 -1.56
C ILE A 310 -22.03 -2.19 -1.04
N PHE A 311 -21.30 -1.37 -1.79
CA PHE A 311 -21.06 0.02 -1.40
C PHE A 311 -22.37 0.81 -1.34
N MET A 312 -23.20 0.76 -2.40
CA MET A 312 -24.47 1.47 -2.42
C MET A 312 -25.39 1.05 -1.26
N LYS A 313 -25.34 -0.22 -0.86
CA LYS A 313 -26.07 -0.73 0.29
C LYS A 313 -25.62 -0.10 1.60
N TYR A 314 -24.32 -0.02 1.87
CA TYR A 314 -23.79 0.29 3.21
C TYR A 314 -23.23 1.71 3.39
N ILE A 315 -22.95 2.46 2.31
CA ILE A 315 -22.20 3.73 2.38
C ILE A 315 -22.86 4.82 3.23
N ASN A 316 -24.19 4.81 3.32
CA ASN A 316 -24.95 5.73 4.15
C ASN A 316 -25.32 5.17 5.53
N GLN A 317 -25.01 3.89 5.80
CA GLN A 317 -25.33 3.22 7.07
C GLN A 317 -24.12 3.17 8.01
N LEU A 318 -22.91 3.13 7.47
CA LEU A 318 -21.69 3.18 8.27
C LEU A 318 -21.29 4.63 8.56
N GLU A 319 -21.23 4.95 9.85
CA GLU A 319 -20.70 6.20 10.38
C GLU A 319 -19.22 6.02 10.69
N ILE A 320 -18.36 6.47 9.77
CA ILE A 320 -16.89 6.38 9.87
C ILE A 320 -16.27 7.76 9.64
N HIS A 321 -15.00 7.90 9.98
CA HIS A 321 -14.26 9.16 9.82
C HIS A 321 -14.39 9.74 8.38
N PRO A 322 -14.54 11.07 8.21
CA PRO A 322 -14.72 11.71 6.90
C PRO A 322 -13.71 11.29 5.83
N TYR A 323 -12.40 11.22 6.13
CA TYR A 323 -11.39 10.70 5.20
C TYR A 323 -11.63 9.25 4.75
N ALA A 324 -12.02 8.34 5.65
CA ALA A 324 -12.35 6.97 5.28
C ALA A 324 -13.62 6.88 4.43
N LYS A 325 -14.61 7.74 4.70
CA LYS A 325 -15.84 7.83 3.91
C LYS A 325 -15.56 8.43 2.52
N ALA A 326 -14.74 9.47 2.42
CA ALA A 326 -14.28 10.02 1.15
C ALA A 326 -13.49 8.99 0.33
N TYR A 327 -12.64 8.19 0.99
CA TYR A 327 -11.95 7.08 0.35
C TYR A 327 -12.91 5.99 -0.17
N SER A 328 -14.02 5.76 0.54
CA SER A 328 -15.06 4.85 0.06
C SER A 328 -15.73 5.39 -1.22
N TYR A 329 -15.99 6.69 -1.29
CA TYR A 329 -16.46 7.33 -2.52
C TYR A 329 -15.43 7.29 -3.66
N LEU A 330 -14.12 7.36 -3.36
CA LEU A 330 -13.08 7.13 -4.37
C LEU A 330 -13.16 5.73 -4.99
N HIS A 331 -13.32 4.71 -4.15
CA HIS A 331 -13.51 3.33 -4.65
C HIS A 331 -14.77 3.20 -5.47
N LEU A 332 -15.87 3.81 -5.03
CA LEU A 332 -17.12 3.79 -5.75
C LEU A 332 -16.99 4.45 -7.14
N TYR A 333 -16.26 5.57 -7.23
CA TYR A 333 -15.88 6.19 -8.50
C TYR A 333 -15.08 5.24 -9.40
N ILE A 334 -14.04 4.59 -8.86
CA ILE A 334 -13.20 3.64 -9.64
C ILE A 334 -14.06 2.50 -10.19
N ILE A 335 -14.96 1.96 -9.37
CA ILE A 335 -15.90 0.90 -9.78
C ILE A 335 -16.86 1.41 -10.85
N ALA A 336 -17.45 2.60 -10.66
CA ALA A 336 -18.36 3.21 -11.62
C ALA A 336 -17.68 3.47 -12.98
N ASN A 337 -16.42 3.91 -12.97
CA ASN A 337 -15.61 4.07 -14.17
C ASN A 337 -15.34 2.73 -14.87
N ASN A 338 -14.97 1.69 -14.13
CA ASN A 338 -14.78 0.35 -14.71
C ASN A 338 -16.06 -0.23 -15.32
N LEU A 339 -17.21 0.07 -14.72
CA LEU A 339 -18.54 -0.31 -15.23
C LEU A 339 -19.04 0.62 -16.35
N MET A 340 -18.27 1.63 -16.74
CA MET A 340 -18.63 2.63 -17.75
C MET A 340 -19.97 3.32 -17.46
N LEU A 341 -20.25 3.61 -16.18
CA LEU A 341 -21.44 4.36 -15.80
C LEU A 341 -21.35 5.82 -16.26
N ASP A 342 -22.50 6.47 -16.42
CA ASP A 342 -22.58 7.87 -16.87
C ASP A 342 -21.66 8.79 -16.05
N ILE A 343 -21.02 9.75 -16.75
CA ILE A 343 -20.11 10.73 -16.12
C ILE A 343 -20.82 11.48 -14.98
N SER A 344 -22.11 11.77 -15.09
CA SER A 344 -22.89 12.40 -14.03
C SER A 344 -22.94 11.58 -12.74
N ILE A 345 -22.98 10.25 -12.83
CA ILE A 345 -22.93 9.33 -11.68
C ILE A 345 -21.54 9.38 -11.06
N GLN A 346 -20.49 9.30 -11.88
CA GLN A 346 -19.10 9.35 -11.43
C GLN A 346 -18.77 10.68 -10.73
N LYS A 347 -19.24 11.81 -11.28
CA LYS A 347 -19.08 13.14 -10.69
C LYS A 347 -19.72 13.24 -9.31
N ARG A 348 -20.95 12.77 -9.14
CA ARG A 348 -21.63 12.78 -7.82
C ARG A 348 -20.82 12.03 -6.75
N MET A 349 -20.15 10.94 -7.10
CA MET A 349 -19.32 10.20 -6.14
C MET A 349 -18.12 11.04 -5.70
N ILE A 350 -17.44 11.69 -6.63
CA ILE A 350 -16.29 12.55 -6.31
C ILE A 350 -16.72 13.84 -5.61
N GLU A 351 -17.85 14.43 -5.97
CA GLU A 351 -18.45 15.57 -5.27
C GLU A 351 -18.75 15.21 -3.81
N ASN A 352 -19.36 14.05 -3.54
CA ASN A 352 -19.58 13.57 -2.18
C ASN A 352 -18.26 13.37 -1.41
N ALA A 353 -17.21 12.88 -2.07
CA ALA A 353 -15.89 12.77 -1.46
C ALA A 353 -15.33 14.16 -1.10
N ILE A 354 -15.39 15.11 -2.04
CA ILE A 354 -14.94 16.50 -1.85
C ILE A 354 -15.72 17.17 -0.72
N MET A 355 -17.04 17.01 -0.64
CA MET A 355 -17.86 17.59 0.43
C MET A 355 -17.41 17.15 1.82
N LEU A 356 -16.98 15.90 1.98
CA LEU A 356 -16.48 15.37 3.26
C LEU A 356 -15.12 15.95 3.66
N VAL A 357 -14.35 16.49 2.72
CA VAL A 357 -12.96 16.95 2.94
C VAL A 357 -12.73 18.37 2.38
N ASN A 358 -13.79 19.15 2.17
CA ASN A 358 -13.77 20.41 1.40
C ASN A 358 -12.85 21.49 1.98
N ASN A 359 -12.66 21.48 3.31
CA ASN A 359 -11.79 22.43 4.02
C ASN A 359 -10.36 21.91 4.22
N THR A 360 -9.96 20.90 3.44
CA THR A 360 -8.65 20.25 3.55
C THR A 360 -7.92 20.35 2.21
N ARG A 361 -6.59 20.21 2.23
CA ARG A 361 -5.77 20.18 1.02
C ARG A 361 -5.77 18.79 0.34
N SER A 362 -6.92 18.12 0.26
CA SER A 362 -7.08 16.78 -0.36
C SER A 362 -7.18 16.88 -1.90
N TYR A 363 -6.11 17.34 -2.56
CA TYR A 363 -6.09 17.68 -3.98
C TYR A 363 -6.41 16.51 -4.92
N MET A 364 -6.15 15.26 -4.53
CA MET A 364 -6.38 14.14 -5.45
C MET A 364 -7.84 14.00 -5.90
N TYR A 365 -8.82 14.31 -5.04
CA TYR A 365 -10.23 14.28 -5.43
C TYR A 365 -10.53 15.37 -6.47
N TYR A 366 -9.93 16.55 -6.32
CA TYR A 366 -10.07 17.64 -7.28
C TYR A 366 -9.41 17.33 -8.62
N PHE A 367 -8.28 16.62 -8.64
CA PHE A 367 -7.67 16.14 -9.88
C PHE A 367 -8.59 15.17 -10.64
N ILE A 368 -9.25 14.26 -9.92
CA ILE A 368 -10.24 13.37 -10.53
C ILE A 368 -11.46 14.16 -11.03
N TYR A 369 -11.92 15.14 -10.25
CA TYR A 369 -13.04 16.00 -10.64
C TYR A 369 -12.72 16.82 -11.90
N MET A 370 -11.51 17.40 -11.99
CA MET A 370 -11.01 18.07 -13.18
C MET A 370 -11.03 17.13 -14.38
N TYR A 371 -10.57 15.88 -14.23
CA TYR A 371 -10.61 14.89 -15.31
C TYR A 371 -12.03 14.66 -15.81
N LEU A 372 -13.01 14.52 -14.91
CA LEU A 372 -14.42 14.38 -15.28
C LEU A 372 -14.97 15.61 -16.01
N LEU A 373 -14.58 16.82 -15.59
CA LEU A 373 -14.94 18.06 -16.30
C LEU A 373 -14.33 18.13 -17.70
N LEU A 374 -13.09 17.67 -17.87
CA LEU A 374 -12.43 17.60 -19.18
C LEU A 374 -13.16 16.63 -20.12
N GLN A 375 -13.66 15.51 -19.61
CA GLN A 375 -14.49 14.57 -20.40
C GLN A 375 -15.82 15.21 -20.85
N GLU A 376 -16.37 16.16 -20.09
CA GLU A 376 -17.56 16.95 -20.46
C GLU A 376 -17.23 18.22 -21.26
N GLU A 377 -15.97 18.39 -21.70
CA GLU A 377 -15.46 19.58 -22.39
C GLU A 377 -15.63 20.91 -21.62
N LYS A 378 -15.75 20.84 -20.28
CA LYS A 378 -15.89 22.01 -19.39
C LYS A 378 -14.55 22.66 -19.08
N TYR A 379 -13.80 23.03 -20.12
CA TYR A 379 -12.43 23.53 -20.02
C TYR A 379 -12.32 24.84 -19.22
N PHE A 380 -13.31 25.73 -19.32
CA PHE A 380 -13.33 26.99 -18.57
C PHE A 380 -13.40 26.79 -17.06
N GLU A 381 -14.14 25.78 -16.59
CA GLU A 381 -14.23 25.47 -15.15
C GLU A 381 -12.89 24.96 -14.62
N VAL A 382 -12.23 24.09 -15.41
CA VAL A 382 -10.91 23.54 -15.08
C VAL A 382 -9.85 24.65 -15.06
N GLU A 383 -9.83 25.51 -16.07
CA GLU A 383 -8.94 26.67 -16.16
C GLU A 383 -9.11 27.62 -14.96
N ALA A 384 -10.36 27.95 -14.60
CA ALA A 384 -10.66 28.82 -13.47
C ALA A 384 -10.17 28.23 -12.14
N TYR A 385 -10.35 26.92 -11.95
CA TYR A 385 -9.85 26.22 -10.76
C TYR A 385 -8.32 26.23 -10.68
N ILE A 386 -7.62 25.93 -11.78
CA ILE A 386 -6.15 25.98 -11.81
C ILE A 386 -5.65 27.38 -11.52
N LYS A 387 -6.25 28.42 -12.12
CA LYS A 387 -5.93 29.82 -11.88
C LYS A 387 -6.04 30.17 -10.39
N GLU A 388 -7.12 29.75 -9.76
CA GLU A 388 -7.34 29.95 -8.32
C GLU A 388 -6.20 29.32 -7.52
N LYS A 389 -5.90 28.02 -7.74
CA LYS A 389 -4.83 27.32 -6.99
C LYS A 389 -3.43 27.83 -7.27
N CYS A 390 -3.14 28.30 -8.48
CA CYS A 390 -1.88 28.99 -8.78
C CYS A 390 -1.69 30.26 -7.95
N THR A 391 -2.78 30.86 -7.47
CA THR A 391 -2.77 32.08 -6.66
C THR A 391 -2.82 31.78 -5.17
N THR A 392 -3.59 30.76 -4.76
CA THR A 392 -3.91 30.53 -3.34
C THR A 392 -3.07 29.45 -2.65
N ASP A 393 -2.58 28.45 -3.39
CA ASP A 393 -1.88 27.29 -2.78
C ASP A 393 -0.89 26.61 -3.74
N ARG A 394 -0.21 27.44 -4.53
CA ARG A 394 0.57 27.05 -5.71
C ARG A 394 1.50 25.86 -5.49
N ASP A 395 2.41 25.98 -4.52
CA ASP A 395 3.52 25.04 -4.38
C ASP A 395 3.03 23.66 -3.90
N TYR A 396 2.06 23.63 -2.98
CA TYR A 396 1.45 22.38 -2.51
C TYR A 396 0.59 21.76 -3.62
N PHE A 397 -0.23 22.53 -4.33
CA PHE A 397 -1.02 22.03 -5.46
C PHE A 397 -0.12 21.32 -6.51
N PHE A 398 0.99 21.96 -6.91
CA PHE A 398 1.89 21.40 -7.91
C PHE A 398 2.70 20.20 -7.43
N SER A 399 3.05 20.12 -6.14
CA SER A 399 3.76 18.93 -5.62
C SER A 399 2.92 17.65 -5.75
N TYR A 400 1.59 17.73 -5.65
CA TYR A 400 0.72 16.58 -5.89
C TYR A 400 0.34 16.38 -7.35
N LEU A 401 0.08 17.46 -8.09
CA LEU A 401 -0.28 17.33 -9.50
C LEU A 401 0.81 16.60 -10.31
N PHE A 402 2.08 16.88 -9.98
CA PHE A 402 3.24 16.24 -10.59
C PHE A 402 3.83 15.08 -9.77
N GLN A 403 3.04 14.47 -8.89
CA GLN A 403 3.48 13.33 -8.10
C GLN A 403 3.91 12.16 -9.00
N ILE A 404 5.11 11.64 -8.76
CA ILE A 404 5.71 10.52 -9.48
C ILE A 404 5.45 9.23 -8.71
N ASP A 405 4.97 8.20 -9.40
CA ASP A 405 4.88 6.85 -8.87
C ASP A 405 6.29 6.24 -8.76
N GLY A 406 6.70 5.92 -7.53
CA GLY A 406 8.02 5.38 -7.25
C GLY A 406 8.27 3.95 -7.76
N TYR A 407 7.23 3.21 -8.17
CA TYR A 407 7.36 1.83 -8.65
C TYR A 407 7.72 1.73 -10.13
N ASP A 408 7.19 2.62 -10.95
CA ASP A 408 7.37 2.59 -12.41
C ASP A 408 7.96 3.89 -12.99
N ASN A 409 8.19 4.91 -12.15
CA ASN A 409 8.70 6.22 -12.53
C ASN A 409 7.77 6.95 -13.55
N THR A 410 6.46 6.80 -13.37
CA THR A 410 5.40 7.48 -14.14
C THR A 410 4.75 8.62 -13.33
N LEU A 411 3.96 9.48 -13.98
CA LEU A 411 3.14 10.48 -13.27
C LEU A 411 1.83 9.84 -12.81
N LEU A 412 1.52 9.96 -11.53
CA LEU A 412 0.35 9.35 -10.91
C LEU A 412 -0.98 9.83 -11.55
N TYR A 413 -1.01 11.09 -11.99
CA TYR A 413 -2.17 11.74 -12.59
C TYR A 413 -2.00 11.97 -14.10
N SER A 414 -1.23 11.11 -14.79
CA SER A 414 -0.97 11.23 -16.24
C SER A 414 -2.23 11.37 -17.10
N PHE A 415 -3.34 10.76 -16.68
CA PHE A 415 -4.66 10.87 -17.32
C PHE A 415 -5.14 12.31 -17.51
N LEU A 416 -4.82 13.23 -16.58
CA LEU A 416 -5.17 14.64 -16.73
C LEU A 416 -4.43 15.31 -17.89
N PHE A 417 -3.13 15.04 -17.99
CA PHE A 417 -2.29 15.65 -19.02
C PHE A 417 -2.67 15.17 -20.41
N PHE A 418 -3.09 13.90 -20.55
CA PHE A 418 -3.65 13.39 -21.80
C PHE A 418 -4.89 14.18 -22.23
N GLU A 419 -5.78 14.51 -21.30
CA GLU A 419 -6.96 15.31 -21.62
C GLU A 419 -6.62 16.76 -21.97
N PHE A 420 -5.67 17.39 -21.26
CA PHE A 420 -5.18 18.72 -21.65
C PHE A 420 -4.60 18.73 -23.07
N LEU A 421 -3.82 17.71 -23.40
CA LEU A 421 -3.25 17.53 -24.73
C LEU A 421 -4.29 17.20 -25.80
N LYS A 422 -5.57 17.01 -25.50
CA LYS A 422 -6.62 16.84 -26.52
C LYS A 422 -7.27 18.17 -26.93
N ILE A 423 -7.20 19.21 -26.08
CA ILE A 423 -7.85 20.51 -26.29
C ILE A 423 -7.32 21.19 -27.56
N GLN A 424 -8.21 21.43 -28.54
CA GLN A 424 -7.83 22.03 -29.84
C GLN A 424 -7.36 23.49 -29.69
N ASP A 425 -8.19 24.34 -29.07
CA ASP A 425 -7.90 25.77 -28.86
C ASP A 425 -7.20 26.03 -27.52
N ILE A 426 -6.16 25.26 -27.20
CA ILE A 426 -5.56 25.26 -25.86
C ILE A 426 -5.03 26.64 -25.41
N ILE A 427 -4.65 27.50 -26.36
CA ILE A 427 -4.16 28.87 -26.12
C ILE A 427 -5.22 29.75 -25.41
N LYS A 428 -6.51 29.42 -25.51
CA LYS A 428 -7.59 30.09 -24.75
C LYS A 428 -7.53 29.82 -23.24
N TYR A 429 -6.74 28.85 -22.82
CA TYR A 429 -6.61 28.36 -21.44
C TYR A 429 -5.16 28.50 -20.97
N PRO A 430 -4.69 29.73 -20.67
CA PRO A 430 -3.30 29.99 -20.33
C PRO A 430 -2.78 29.24 -19.10
N PHE A 431 -3.62 28.96 -18.09
CA PHE A 431 -3.20 28.23 -16.90
C PHE A 431 -3.07 26.72 -17.18
N ILE A 432 -3.93 26.13 -18.02
CA ILE A 432 -3.71 24.78 -18.56
C ILE A 432 -2.41 24.73 -19.38
N CYS A 433 -2.16 25.73 -20.24
CA CYS A 433 -0.89 25.83 -20.99
C CYS A 433 0.32 25.89 -20.05
N PHE A 434 0.23 26.68 -18.97
CA PHE A 434 1.28 26.77 -17.95
C PHE A 434 1.58 25.41 -17.30
N ILE A 435 0.56 24.60 -16.99
CA ILE A 435 0.74 23.24 -16.48
C ILE A 435 1.53 22.39 -17.48
N LEU A 436 1.20 22.44 -18.77
CA LEU A 436 1.90 21.66 -19.80
C LEU A 436 3.37 22.09 -19.94
N CYS A 437 3.68 23.38 -19.82
CA CYS A 437 5.08 23.83 -19.77
C CYS A 437 5.81 23.27 -18.55
N LYS A 438 5.19 23.28 -17.36
CA LYS A 438 5.77 22.68 -16.16
C LYS A 438 5.95 21.17 -16.28
N LEU A 439 4.99 20.48 -16.90
CA LEU A 439 5.06 19.05 -17.19
C LEU A 439 6.28 18.72 -18.04
N PHE A 440 6.55 19.53 -19.08
CA PHE A 440 7.72 19.36 -19.93
C PHE A 440 9.04 19.40 -19.14
N ASP A 441 9.17 20.37 -18.23
CA ASP A 441 10.33 20.46 -17.34
C ASP A 441 10.44 19.23 -16.42
N VAL A 442 9.33 18.79 -15.83
CA VAL A 442 9.29 17.61 -14.93
C VAL A 442 9.73 16.35 -15.67
N ILE A 443 9.21 16.10 -16.88
CA ILE A 443 9.59 14.95 -17.70
C ILE A 443 11.10 14.95 -17.98
N LYS A 444 11.65 16.12 -18.35
CA LYS A 444 13.08 16.28 -18.66
C LYS A 444 13.97 16.07 -17.45
N ILE A 445 13.61 16.63 -16.30
CA ILE A 445 14.39 16.54 -15.05
C ILE A 445 14.40 15.10 -14.52
N HIS A 446 13.23 14.45 -14.47
CA HIS A 446 13.08 13.15 -13.81
C HIS A 446 13.26 11.95 -14.75
N LYS A 447 13.51 12.19 -16.05
CA LYS A 447 13.67 11.15 -17.08
C LYS A 447 12.53 10.11 -17.00
N LEU A 448 11.30 10.61 -16.90
CA LEU A 448 10.13 9.79 -16.63
C LEU A 448 9.93 8.72 -17.72
N LYS A 449 9.61 7.51 -17.27
CA LYS A 449 9.03 6.48 -18.15
C LYS A 449 7.56 6.82 -18.23
N CYS A 450 7.15 7.65 -19.19
CA CYS A 450 5.78 8.13 -19.26
C CYS A 450 5.04 7.47 -20.41
N ASP A 451 3.76 7.14 -20.23
CA ASP A 451 2.85 6.82 -21.35
C ASP A 451 2.67 8.04 -22.29
N ILE A 452 2.93 9.27 -21.81
CA ILE A 452 3.01 10.49 -22.61
C ILE A 452 4.21 10.43 -23.59
N ASN A 453 5.15 9.48 -23.42
CA ASN A 453 6.21 9.21 -24.39
C ASN A 453 5.72 8.53 -25.68
N ASP A 454 4.42 8.27 -25.83
CA ASP A 454 3.87 8.08 -27.16
C ASP A 454 4.24 9.32 -28.00
N LYS A 455 4.91 9.05 -29.12
CA LYS A 455 5.57 10.02 -29.98
C LYS A 455 4.64 11.18 -30.32
N LEU A 456 3.35 10.91 -30.54
CA LEU A 456 2.34 11.91 -30.88
C LEU A 456 2.12 12.94 -29.76
N TYR A 457 2.06 12.50 -28.50
CA TYR A 457 1.80 13.39 -27.37
C TYR A 457 3.04 14.19 -26.99
N LEU A 458 4.24 13.61 -27.09
CA LEU A 458 5.50 14.34 -26.97
C LEU A 458 5.64 15.40 -28.07
N GLU A 459 5.32 15.07 -29.33
CA GLU A 459 5.37 16.02 -30.44
C GLU A 459 4.43 17.19 -30.18
N ARG A 460 3.17 16.92 -29.80
CA ARG A 460 2.21 17.98 -29.47
C ARG A 460 2.66 18.84 -28.29
N LEU A 461 3.17 18.22 -27.23
CA LEU A 461 3.69 18.94 -26.06
C LEU A 461 4.86 19.86 -26.47
N ASN A 462 5.82 19.35 -27.26
CA ASN A 462 6.93 20.14 -27.78
C ASN A 462 6.43 21.31 -28.65
N THR A 463 5.45 21.09 -29.53
CA THR A 463 4.87 22.15 -30.37
C THR A 463 4.26 23.26 -29.51
N ILE A 464 3.49 22.90 -28.48
CA ILE A 464 2.86 23.86 -27.56
C ILE A 464 3.93 24.65 -26.80
N VAL A 465 4.92 23.97 -26.21
CA VAL A 465 5.99 24.62 -25.44
C VAL A 465 6.84 25.54 -26.31
N ASN A 466 7.21 25.10 -27.52
CA ASN A 466 7.97 25.93 -28.46
C ASN A 466 7.19 27.16 -28.91
N PHE A 467 5.89 27.00 -29.21
CA PHE A 467 5.02 28.12 -29.56
C PHE A 467 4.93 29.14 -28.41
N LEU A 468 4.81 28.68 -27.16
CA LEU A 468 4.75 29.56 -26.01
C LEU A 468 6.08 30.24 -25.70
N ASN A 469 7.23 29.60 -25.96
CA ASN A 469 8.56 30.21 -25.80
C ASN A 469 8.89 31.26 -26.88
N THR A 470 8.13 31.33 -27.97
CA THR A 470 8.25 32.37 -29.00
C THR A 470 7.53 33.68 -28.66
N PHE A 471 6.81 33.74 -27.54
CA PHE A 471 6.17 34.94 -26.97
C PHE A 471 6.72 35.21 -25.58
#